data_AF-A0A2J7ZFN7-F1
#
_entry.id   AF-A0A2J7ZFN7-F1
#
_cell.length_a   1.000
_cell.length_b   1.000
_cell.length_c   1.000
_cell.angle_alpha   90.00
_cell.angle_beta   90.00
_cell.angle_gamma   90.00
#
_symmetry.space_group_name_H-M   'P 1'
#
loop_
_entity.id
_entity.type
_entity.pdbx_description
1 polymer ?
#
loop_
_entity_poly.entity_id
_entity_poly.type
_entity_poly.pdbx_seq_one_letter_code
_entity_poly.pdbx_strand_id
1 'polypeptide(L)'
;MFEETLYQKARDGTQFVDYLLAQGIYPGIKVDTGLQMLPGGLGETTTQGLDMLADRCKAYRKQGARFAKWRAVIKIGEAGCPTTTAVLENCHGLARYAQICQ
;
A
#
# COMPACT_ATOMS: atom_id res chain seq x y z
N MET A 1 -5.34 2.57 -6.49
CA MET A 1 -4.68 3.56 -7.38
C MET A 1 -3.42 4.12 -6.72
N PHE A 2 -2.60 4.85 -7.47
CA PHE A 2 -1.50 5.66 -6.93
C PHE A 2 -2.03 7.01 -6.43
N GLU A 3 -1.25 7.68 -5.59
CA GLU A 3 -1.60 8.99 -5.02
C GLU A 3 -1.86 10.04 -6.10
N GLU A 4 -1.02 10.09 -7.14
CA GLU A 4 -1.22 10.99 -8.28
C GLU A 4 -2.63 10.87 -8.87
N THR A 5 -3.08 9.64 -9.12
CA THR A 5 -4.42 9.37 -9.68
C THR A 5 -5.56 9.72 -8.73
N LEU A 6 -5.33 9.63 -7.41
CA LEU A 6 -6.34 9.98 -6.40
C LEU A 6 -6.67 11.49 -6.41
N TYR A 7 -5.69 12.33 -6.76
CA TYR A 7 -5.83 13.78 -6.88
C TYR A 7 -5.96 14.26 -8.33
N GLN A 8 -5.97 13.35 -9.30
CA GLN A 8 -6.07 13.67 -10.71
C GLN A 8 -7.49 14.11 -11.09
N LYS A 9 -7.57 14.99 -12.10
CA LYS A 9 -8.81 15.40 -12.75
C LYS A 9 -8.87 14.86 -14.19
N ALA A 10 -10.07 14.55 -14.64
CA ALA A 10 -10.35 14.30 -16.04
C ALA A 10 -10.25 15.59 -16.85
N ARG A 11 -10.26 15.48 -18.19
CA ARG A 11 -10.12 16.63 -19.11
C ARG A 11 -11.22 17.67 -18.95
N ASP A 12 -12.39 17.27 -18.48
CA ASP A 12 -13.55 18.11 -18.20
C ASP A 12 -13.49 18.78 -16.81
N GLY A 13 -12.44 18.53 -16.03
CA GLY A 13 -12.25 19.06 -14.69
C GLY A 13 -12.84 18.20 -13.56
N THR A 14 -13.56 17.13 -13.88
CA THR A 14 -14.14 16.21 -12.88
C THR A 14 -13.03 15.49 -12.11
N GLN A 15 -13.12 15.40 -10.78
CA GLN A 15 -12.14 14.61 -10.02
C GLN A 15 -12.30 13.13 -10.34
N PHE A 16 -11.19 12.41 -10.48
CA PHE A 16 -11.24 11.00 -10.83
C PHE A 16 -11.99 10.15 -9.79
N VAL A 17 -11.91 10.52 -8.51
CA VAL A 17 -12.68 9.93 -7.40
C VAL A 17 -14.19 10.07 -7.63
N ASP A 18 -14.64 11.26 -8.03
CA ASP A 18 -16.06 11.54 -8.26
C ASP A 18 -16.59 10.72 -9.44
N TYR A 19 -15.78 10.58 -10.50
CA TYR A 19 -16.10 9.73 -11.64
C TYR A 19 -16.31 8.27 -11.24
N LEU A 20 -15.43 7.70 -10.42
CA LEU A 20 -15.58 6.31 -9.93
C LEU A 20 -16.83 6.13 -9.07
N LEU A 21 -17.08 7.08 -8.17
CA LEU A 21 -18.25 7.05 -7.28
C LEU A 21 -19.56 7.13 -8.07
N ALA A 22 -19.62 7.95 -9.13
CA ALA A 22 -20.79 8.04 -10.01
C ALA A 22 -21.11 6.70 -10.71
N GLN A 23 -20.10 5.82 -10.87
CA GLN A 23 -20.25 4.48 -11.42
C GLN A 23 -20.45 3.39 -10.34
N GLY A 24 -20.60 3.79 -9.07
CA GLY A 24 -20.73 2.84 -7.96
C GLY A 24 -19.43 2.10 -7.58
N ILE A 25 -18.28 2.61 -8.02
CA ILE A 25 -16.96 2.00 -7.74
C ILE A 25 -16.32 2.74 -6.57
N TYR A 26 -16.01 2.02 -5.49
CA TYR A 26 -15.28 2.62 -4.38
C TYR A 26 -13.81 2.86 -4.73
N PRO A 27 -13.29 4.09 -4.54
CA PRO A 27 -11.87 4.38 -4.73
C PRO A 27 -11.03 3.75 -3.61
N GLY A 28 -9.87 3.18 -3.97
CA GLY A 28 -8.92 2.68 -3.00
C GLY A 28 -7.48 3.04 -3.34
N ILE A 29 -6.65 3.21 -2.31
CA ILE A 29 -5.32 3.83 -2.41
C ILE A 29 -4.20 2.86 -2.05
N LYS A 30 -3.13 2.82 -2.86
CA LYS A 30 -1.88 2.12 -2.51
C LYS A 30 -1.12 3.00 -1.51
N VAL A 31 -0.74 2.45 -0.36
CA VAL A 31 -0.12 3.23 0.73
C VAL A 31 1.30 2.79 1.11
N ASP A 32 1.78 1.66 0.57
CA ASP A 32 3.19 1.28 0.65
C ASP A 32 4.06 2.15 -0.27
N THR A 33 5.26 2.48 0.20
CA THR A 33 6.26 3.28 -0.53
C THR A 33 7.24 2.41 -1.32
N GLY A 34 6.98 1.11 -1.41
CA GLY A 34 7.75 0.16 -2.20
C GLY A 34 8.56 -0.83 -1.37
N LEU A 35 9.34 -1.64 -2.10
CA LEU A 35 10.16 -2.71 -1.54
C LEU A 35 11.55 -2.19 -1.25
N GLN A 36 12.17 -2.71 -0.18
CA GLN A 36 13.58 -2.58 0.10
C GLN A 36 14.21 -3.95 0.32
N MET A 37 15.50 -4.06 0.03
CA MET A 37 16.26 -5.26 0.34
C MET A 37 16.27 -5.49 1.85
N LEU A 38 15.93 -6.71 2.28
CA LEU A 38 16.03 -7.11 3.67
C LEU A 38 17.52 -7.31 4.02
N PRO A 39 18.09 -6.51 4.94
CA PRO A 39 19.48 -6.69 5.33
C PRO A 39 19.71 -8.07 5.94
N GLY A 40 20.76 -8.77 5.49
CA GLY A 40 21.03 -10.14 5.91
C GLY A 40 20.09 -11.20 5.31
N GLY A 41 19.16 -10.81 4.42
CA GLY A 41 18.30 -11.73 3.69
C GLY A 41 18.96 -12.33 2.44
N LEU A 42 18.35 -13.37 1.89
CA LEU A 42 18.85 -14.10 0.71
C LEU A 42 18.36 -13.47 -0.61
N GLY A 43 18.56 -12.16 -0.73
CA GLY A 43 17.97 -11.37 -1.80
C GLY A 43 16.45 -11.20 -1.66
N GLU A 44 15.96 -11.20 -0.42
CA GLU A 44 14.55 -11.02 -0.06
C GLU A 44 14.25 -9.55 0.24
N THR A 45 12.97 -9.20 0.32
CA THR A 45 12.53 -7.81 0.49
C THR A 45 11.65 -7.60 1.72
N THR A 46 11.74 -6.42 2.32
CA THR A 46 10.70 -5.86 3.21
C THR A 46 9.96 -4.73 2.50
N THR A 47 8.78 -4.35 2.99
CA THR A 47 7.97 -3.27 2.42
C THR A 47 8.00 -2.05 3.32
N GLN A 48 8.19 -0.86 2.75
CA GLN A 48 8.21 0.40 3.50
C GLN A 48 6.89 1.17 3.36
N GLY A 49 6.70 2.15 4.25
CA GLY A 49 5.59 3.10 4.21
C GLY A 49 4.81 3.27 5.51
N LEU A 50 5.26 2.71 6.64
CA LEU A 50 4.56 2.86 7.93
C LEU A 50 4.67 4.27 8.52
N ASP A 51 5.79 4.96 8.27
CA ASP A 51 6.00 6.32 8.77
C ASP A 51 4.93 7.26 8.23
N MET A 52 4.30 8.05 9.10
CA MET A 52 3.19 8.96 8.78
C MET A 52 1.97 8.31 8.12
N LEU A 53 1.85 6.97 8.13
CA LEU A 53 0.76 6.26 7.46
C LEU A 53 -0.62 6.67 7.98
N ALA A 54 -0.76 6.88 9.29
CA ALA A 54 -2.03 7.27 9.90
C ALA A 54 -2.54 8.62 9.35
N ASP A 55 -1.65 9.60 9.21
CA ASP A 55 -2.03 10.93 8.70
C ASP A 55 -2.32 10.90 7.20
N ARG A 56 -1.56 10.10 6.43
CA ARG A 56 -1.86 9.85 5.02
C ARG A 56 -3.22 9.15 4.86
N CYS A 57 -3.54 8.13 5.65
CA CYS A 57 -4.85 7.47 5.62
C CYS A 57 -6.00 8.44 5.91
N LYS A 58 -5.85 9.35 6.89
CA LYS A 58 -6.84 10.41 7.15
C LYS A 58 -7.02 11.32 5.93
N ALA A 59 -5.93 11.75 5.31
CA ALA A 59 -5.97 12.61 4.11
C ALA A 59 -6.64 11.89 2.93
N TYR A 60 -6.29 10.63 2.67
CA TYR A 60 -6.87 9.84 1.58
C TYR A 60 -8.35 9.55 1.80
N ARG A 61 -8.76 9.31 3.05
CA ARG A 61 -10.18 9.14 3.38
C ARG A 61 -10.98 10.41 3.11
N LYS A 62 -10.42 11.59 3.46
CA LYS A 62 -11.02 12.90 3.13
C LYS A 62 -11.13 13.10 1.61
N GLN A 63 -10.13 12.65 0.85
CA GLN A 63 -10.15 12.69 -0.63
C GLN A 63 -11.11 11.67 -1.27
N GLY A 64 -11.70 10.75 -0.50
CA GLY A 64 -12.72 9.82 -0.99
C GLY A 64 -12.30 8.35 -1.05
N ALA A 65 -11.06 8.01 -0.69
CA ALA A 65 -10.65 6.61 -0.58
C ALA A 65 -11.48 5.86 0.50
N ARG A 66 -11.78 4.58 0.23
CA ARG A 66 -12.57 3.71 1.11
C ARG A 66 -11.86 2.44 1.53
N PHE A 67 -10.84 2.03 0.79
CA PHE A 67 -9.93 0.96 1.19
C PHE A 67 -8.49 1.33 0.83
N ALA A 68 -7.55 0.68 1.49
CA ALA A 68 -6.12 0.83 1.23
C ALA A 68 -5.54 -0.47 0.68
N LYS A 69 -4.32 -0.41 0.14
CA LYS A 69 -3.55 -1.58 -0.28
C LYS A 69 -2.09 -1.44 0.13
N TRP A 70 -1.54 -2.51 0.69
CA TRP A 70 -0.12 -2.71 0.97
C TRP A 70 0.36 -4.00 0.30
N ARG A 71 1.52 -3.98 -0.36
CA ARG A 71 2.06 -5.16 -1.05
C ARG A 71 3.38 -5.62 -0.43
N ALA A 72 3.33 -6.75 0.27
CA ALA A 72 4.51 -7.54 0.61
C ALA A 72 4.88 -8.49 -0.54
N VAL A 73 6.19 -8.76 -0.71
CA VAL A 73 6.69 -9.74 -1.68
C VAL A 73 7.52 -10.78 -0.95
N ILE A 74 7.13 -12.04 -1.15
CA ILE A 74 7.80 -13.20 -0.57
C ILE A 74 8.48 -13.96 -1.70
N LYS A 75 9.80 -14.15 -1.60
CA LYS A 75 10.59 -14.89 -2.56
C LYS A 75 10.49 -16.38 -2.26
N ILE A 76 10.25 -17.19 -3.28
CA ILE A 76 10.31 -18.66 -3.21
C ILE A 76 11.54 -19.09 -3.99
N GLY A 77 12.39 -19.93 -3.41
CA GLY A 77 13.58 -20.41 -4.09
C GLY A 77 14.34 -21.48 -3.33
N GLU A 78 15.13 -22.27 -4.05
CA GLU A 78 15.82 -23.46 -3.55
C GLU A 78 16.90 -23.18 -2.51
N ALA A 79 17.35 -21.92 -2.40
CA ALA A 79 18.36 -21.49 -1.43
C ALA A 79 17.83 -21.29 0.01
N GLY A 80 16.72 -21.94 0.38
CA GLY A 80 16.08 -21.75 1.68
C GLY A 80 15.20 -20.50 1.78
N CYS A 81 14.68 -20.02 0.65
CA CYS A 81 13.67 -18.95 0.62
C CYS A 81 12.24 -19.53 0.62
N PRO A 82 11.29 -18.91 1.34
CA PRO A 82 11.47 -17.70 2.12
C PRO A 82 12.11 -17.97 3.48
N THR A 83 12.99 -17.08 3.92
CA THR A 83 13.54 -17.16 5.28
C THR A 83 12.46 -16.79 6.30
N THR A 84 12.54 -17.36 7.50
CA THR A 84 11.65 -17.01 8.61
C THR A 84 11.67 -15.50 8.89
N THR A 85 12.85 -14.88 8.81
CA THR A 85 13.01 -13.43 8.99
C THR A 85 12.20 -12.64 7.96
N ALA A 86 12.27 -13.00 6.67
CA ALA A 86 11.53 -12.30 5.63
C ALA A 86 10.01 -12.46 5.77
N VAL A 87 9.54 -13.64 6.18
CA VAL A 87 8.12 -13.86 6.47
C VAL A 87 7.67 -13.00 7.65
N LEU A 88 8.36 -13.07 8.78
CA LEU A 88 7.99 -12.34 10.00
C LEU A 88 8.02 -10.82 9.79
N GLU A 89 9.03 -10.30 9.11
CA GLU A 89 9.17 -8.87 8.84
C GLU A 89 8.01 -8.35 7.96
N ASN A 90 7.66 -9.07 6.88
CA ASN A 90 6.54 -8.67 6.03
C ASN A 90 5.18 -8.84 6.73
N CYS A 91 5.00 -9.89 7.54
CA CYS A 91 3.80 -10.07 8.36
C CYS A 91 3.65 -8.95 9.39
N HIS A 92 4.72 -8.55 10.07
CA HIS A 92 4.71 -7.43 11.01
C HIS A 92 4.32 -6.11 10.31
N GLY A 93 4.91 -5.83 9.14
CA GLY A 93 4.54 -4.67 8.32
C GLY A 93 3.06 -4.67 7.94
N LEU A 94 2.55 -5.80 7.43
CA LEU A 94 1.14 -5.97 7.08
C LEU A 94 0.19 -5.77 8.26
N ALA A 95 0.52 -6.34 9.43
CA ALA A 95 -0.31 -6.21 10.63
C ALA A 95 -0.40 -4.75 11.10
N ARG A 96 0.74 -4.03 11.14
CA ARG A 96 0.76 -2.60 11.50
C ARG A 96 0.00 -1.75 10.49
N TYR A 97 0.21 -2.00 9.19
CA TYR A 97 -0.54 -1.33 8.13
C TYR A 97 -2.05 -1.53 8.30
N ALA A 98 -2.50 -2.76 8.52
CA ALA A 98 -3.91 -3.08 8.66
C ALA A 98 -4.54 -2.37 9.86
N GLN A 99 -3.86 -2.39 11.01
CA GLN A 99 -4.33 -1.72 12.23
C GLN A 99 -4.43 -0.20 12.07
N ILE A 100 -3.51 0.41 11.31
CA ILE A 100 -3.54 1.86 11.04
C ILE A 100 -4.66 2.24 10.05
N CYS A 101 -5.07 1.32 9.18
CA CYS A 101 -6.10 1.59 8.15
C CYS A 101 -7.54 1.46 8.64
N GLN A 102 -7.79 0.67 9.69
CA GLN A 102 -9.12 0.43 10.27
C GLN A 102 -9.57 1.61 11.14
#